data_AF-A0A5E4Y9X4-F1
#
_entry.id   AF-A0A5E4Y9X4-F1
#
_cell.length_a   1.000
_cell.length_b   1.000
_cell.length_c   1.000
_cell.angle_alpha   90.00
_cell.angle_beta   90.00
_cell.angle_gamma   90.00
#
_symmetry.space_group_name_H-M   'P 1'
#
loop_
_entity.id
_entity.type
_entity.pdbx_description
1 polymer ?
#
loop_
_entity_poly.entity_id
_entity_poly.type
_entity_poly.pdbx_seq_one_letter_code
_entity_poly.pdbx_strand_id
1 'polypeptide(L)'
;MQVNTFLVHGDIDHHRHDKLIGDVAGRASLLPEAGPLGIFGAVVGHDGSGAALPDIGPYDFSNATRVTDAMPLGSTGAAIRMSLTPHADMPQYVVKACPSAGHAAQAWLASRLFGAVGLATPTAVLVRGCSQAFDGTHDPARVYLATTFLSRYQDLGDWLESDDAWRVFEGASGADGPGARDISRLQSARDEATAAGRQMAGMVASNGAPFHALSGEAAKGYADALARRNVMRHRLCHALPDVYQCALERHYVAALWLGNRDMCNVFMENIGVWRDKNDLPYAMSLDFDSADFAATLEANALADVSQPYGDRYAPFARRLKGLTGGASNKTVHDELKNPVGVRALAAEMAYRLGRISAQDIRPWAQSAHAVARAGDAACGTSPGAAAACCEPDALVPRLLAQRDHLVERLGGTWAAQTWAHMYGTRAKAIDARQAPFRCAGQR
;
A
#
# COMPACT_ATOMS: atom_id res chain seq x y z
N MET A 1 -26.72 41.66 -15.99
CA MET A 1 -25.47 41.98 -15.27
C MET A 1 -25.89 42.43 -13.87
N GLN A 2 -25.80 41.54 -12.88
CA GLN A 2 -26.28 41.80 -11.53
C GLN A 2 -25.28 41.22 -10.55
N VAL A 3 -24.66 42.12 -9.80
CA VAL A 3 -23.86 41.85 -8.60
C VAL A 3 -24.85 41.65 -7.45
N ASN A 4 -24.62 40.66 -6.60
CA ASN A 4 -25.15 40.70 -5.24
C ASN A 4 -24.22 40.02 -4.26
N THR A 5 -24.15 40.65 -3.09
CA THR A 5 -23.12 40.56 -2.07
C THR A 5 -23.77 40.08 -0.77
N PHE A 6 -22.98 39.37 0.06
CA PHE A 6 -23.15 39.11 1.50
C PHE A 6 -24.35 38.26 2.01
N LEU A 7 -24.04 37.23 2.82
CA LEU A 7 -24.12 37.33 4.29
C LEU A 7 -23.55 36.06 4.98
N VAL A 8 -22.54 36.31 5.81
CA VAL A 8 -22.05 35.44 6.87
C VAL A 8 -22.96 35.64 8.08
N HIS A 9 -23.42 34.57 8.72
CA HIS A 9 -23.84 34.57 10.12
C HIS A 9 -23.21 33.35 10.80
N GLY A 10 -22.29 33.62 11.71
CA GLY A 10 -21.92 32.68 12.75
C GLY A 10 -22.85 32.89 13.94
N ASP A 11 -23.13 31.81 14.66
CA ASP A 11 -23.45 31.88 16.08
C ASP A 11 -22.53 30.91 16.80
N ILE A 12 -21.72 31.50 17.69
CA ILE A 12 -20.92 30.84 18.70
C ILE A 12 -21.81 30.83 19.93
N ASP A 13 -22.04 29.67 20.51
CA ASP A 13 -22.39 29.59 21.94
C ASP A 13 -21.48 28.59 22.64
N HIS A 14 -20.67 29.14 23.54
CA HIS A 14 -19.88 28.43 24.53
C HIS A 14 -20.74 28.28 25.79
N HIS A 15 -20.87 27.08 26.37
CA HIS A 15 -20.73 26.90 27.82
C HIS A 15 -20.72 25.42 28.27
N ARG A 16 -19.64 25.10 29.02
CA ARG A 16 -19.56 24.27 30.24
C ARG A 16 -19.81 22.75 30.23
N HIS A 17 -18.68 22.06 30.45
CA HIS A 17 -18.31 21.19 31.59
C HIS A 17 -19.20 20.04 32.09
N ASP A 18 -18.47 19.01 32.56
CA ASP A 18 -18.83 17.80 33.32
C ASP A 18 -19.27 16.60 32.46
N LYS A 19 -18.73 15.38 32.57
CA LYS A 19 -17.89 14.74 33.59
C LYS A 19 -17.18 13.53 32.96
N LEU A 20 -15.90 13.36 33.29
CA LEU A 20 -15.24 12.05 33.37
C LEU A 20 -15.92 11.23 34.49
N ILE A 21 -16.61 10.12 34.19
CA ILE A 21 -16.67 8.88 35.01
C ILE A 21 -16.99 7.71 34.05
N GLY A 22 -16.37 6.56 34.33
CA GLY A 22 -16.26 5.36 33.49
C GLY A 22 -17.56 4.70 33.00
N ASP A 23 -17.41 3.91 31.94
CA ASP A 23 -17.59 2.47 32.08
C ASP A 23 -16.80 1.68 31.01
N VAL A 24 -15.95 0.78 31.49
CA VAL A 24 -15.20 -0.19 30.72
C VAL A 24 -16.12 -1.40 30.51
N ALA A 25 -16.93 -1.37 29.46
CA ALA A 25 -17.64 -2.56 28.97
C ALA A 25 -18.07 -2.37 27.50
N GLY A 26 -17.47 -3.15 26.60
CA GLY A 26 -18.06 -3.61 25.34
C GLY A 26 -18.80 -2.59 24.47
N ARG A 27 -18.12 -1.56 23.94
CA ARG A 27 -18.59 -0.92 22.70
C ARG A 27 -18.12 -1.74 21.52
N ALA A 28 -19.04 -2.44 20.85
CA ALA A 28 -18.86 -2.74 19.44
C ALA A 28 -18.72 -1.40 18.73
N SER A 29 -17.49 -0.99 18.42
CA SER A 29 -17.26 0.25 17.68
C SER A 29 -17.92 0.07 16.33
N LEU A 30 -19.01 0.80 16.10
CA LEU A 30 -19.56 0.97 14.76
C LEU A 30 -18.50 1.70 13.92
N LEU A 31 -18.36 1.32 12.65
CA LEU A 31 -17.53 2.09 11.72
C LEU A 31 -18.05 3.54 11.69
N PRO A 32 -17.17 4.55 11.66
CA PRO A 32 -17.61 5.94 11.57
C PRO A 32 -18.54 6.13 10.36
N GLU A 33 -19.65 6.86 10.54
CA GLU A 33 -20.64 7.11 9.48
C GLU A 33 -19.98 7.70 8.23
N ALA A 34 -20.19 7.03 7.11
CA ALA A 34 -19.77 7.52 5.81
C ALA A 34 -20.88 8.35 5.18
N GLY A 35 -20.50 9.48 4.58
CA GLY A 35 -21.41 10.26 3.75
C GLY A 35 -21.91 9.46 2.53
N PRO A 36 -22.84 10.04 1.74
CA PRO A 36 -23.54 9.40 0.63
C PRO A 36 -22.65 8.93 -0.56
N LEU A 37 -21.32 9.09 -0.45
CA LEU A 37 -20.33 8.57 -1.40
C LEU A 37 -19.63 7.29 -0.91
N GLY A 38 -20.03 6.74 0.23
CA GLY A 38 -19.48 5.50 0.75
C GLY A 38 -18.10 5.65 1.38
N ILE A 39 -17.86 4.77 2.33
CA ILE A 39 -16.73 4.65 3.26
C ILE A 39 -15.36 4.83 2.57
N PHE A 40 -14.53 5.68 3.19
CA PHE A 40 -13.06 5.73 3.12
C PHE A 40 -12.43 5.09 1.87
N GLY A 41 -12.33 5.86 0.79
CA GLY A 41 -11.59 5.43 -0.40
C GLY A 41 -10.08 5.26 -0.17
N ALA A 42 -9.36 5.10 -1.28
CA ALA A 42 -7.91 5.07 -1.36
C ALA A 42 -7.25 6.14 -0.49
N VAL A 43 -6.40 5.70 0.44
CA VAL A 43 -5.46 6.51 1.21
C VAL A 43 -4.37 6.97 0.26
N VAL A 44 -4.57 8.02 -0.53
CA VAL A 44 -3.45 8.93 -0.89
C VAL A 44 -3.19 9.87 0.30
N GLY A 45 -3.26 9.32 1.52
CA GLY A 45 -3.78 10.07 2.64
C GLY A 45 -5.12 10.71 2.28
N HIS A 46 -6.21 10.19 2.84
CA HIS A 46 -7.52 10.78 2.62
C HIS A 46 -8.06 10.57 1.19
N ASP A 47 -9.35 10.29 1.06
CA ASP A 47 -10.16 10.57 -0.15
C ASP A 47 -10.25 12.08 -0.51
N GLY A 48 -9.40 12.92 0.12
CA GLY A 48 -9.42 14.37 0.06
C GLY A 48 -10.54 15.04 0.87
N SER A 49 -11.31 14.31 1.70
CA SER A 49 -12.51 14.83 2.38
C SER A 49 -12.29 15.57 3.72
N GLY A 50 -11.11 15.51 4.35
CA GLY A 50 -10.85 16.08 5.69
C GLY A 50 -11.24 15.24 6.94
N ALA A 51 -11.99 14.13 6.80
CA ALA A 51 -12.27 13.13 7.84
C ALA A 51 -11.06 12.38 8.47
N ALA A 52 -11.09 12.22 9.80
CA ALA A 52 -10.07 11.49 10.55
C ALA A 52 -9.94 10.01 10.12
N LEU A 53 -8.73 9.46 10.22
CA LEU A 53 -8.48 8.03 9.99
C LEU A 53 -9.24 7.20 11.04
N PRO A 54 -9.84 6.05 10.67
CA PRO A 54 -10.51 5.20 11.65
C PRO A 54 -9.50 4.61 12.64
N ASP A 55 -9.98 4.31 13.84
CA ASP A 55 -9.21 3.53 14.80
C ASP A 55 -8.90 2.13 14.27
N ILE A 56 -8.04 1.40 14.99
CA ILE A 56 -7.60 0.06 14.57
C ILE A 56 -8.74 -0.98 14.52
N GLY A 57 -9.78 -0.86 15.36
CA GLY A 57 -10.80 -1.90 15.56
C GLY A 57 -10.46 -2.84 16.74
N PRO A 58 -10.91 -4.12 16.75
CA PRO A 58 -11.65 -4.78 15.69
C PRO A 58 -13.13 -4.36 15.61
N TYR A 59 -13.57 -3.98 14.42
CA TYR A 59 -14.98 -3.67 14.11
C TYR A 59 -15.80 -4.95 13.96
N ASP A 60 -17.09 -4.86 14.30
CA ASP A 60 -18.01 -6.01 14.21
C ASP A 60 -18.51 -6.22 12.78
N PHE A 61 -18.12 -7.35 12.17
CA PHE A 61 -18.54 -7.80 10.85
C PHE A 61 -19.44 -9.05 10.94
N SER A 62 -20.09 -9.30 12.08
CA SER A 62 -21.01 -10.44 12.27
C SER A 62 -22.17 -10.46 11.26
N ASN A 63 -22.64 -9.29 10.84
CA ASN A 63 -23.70 -9.15 9.84
C ASN A 63 -23.16 -9.06 8.39
N ALA A 64 -21.84 -9.17 8.19
CA ALA A 64 -21.26 -9.07 6.87
C ALA A 64 -21.60 -10.29 6.00
N THR A 65 -21.93 -10.05 4.74
CA THR A 65 -22.20 -11.11 3.77
C THR A 65 -21.09 -11.16 2.72
N ARG A 66 -20.74 -12.37 2.30
CA ARG A 66 -19.80 -12.58 1.20
C ARG A 66 -20.46 -12.17 -0.11
N VAL A 67 -19.73 -11.42 -0.95
CA VAL A 67 -20.17 -11.09 -2.31
C VAL A 67 -20.00 -12.35 -3.17
N THR A 68 -21.10 -12.98 -3.57
CA THR A 68 -21.12 -14.32 -4.19
C THR A 68 -20.55 -14.37 -5.61
N ASP A 69 -20.71 -13.30 -6.39
CA ASP A 69 -20.25 -13.23 -7.79
C ASP A 69 -18.85 -12.62 -7.92
N ALA A 70 -18.18 -12.34 -6.80
CA ALA A 70 -16.83 -11.82 -6.80
C ALA A 70 -15.81 -12.98 -6.84
N MET A 71 -14.91 -12.93 -7.81
CA MET A 71 -13.71 -13.78 -7.80
C MET A 71 -12.90 -13.51 -6.51
N PRO A 72 -12.33 -14.55 -5.88
CA PRO A 72 -11.36 -14.37 -4.79
C PRO A 72 -10.26 -13.39 -5.22
N LEU A 73 -9.87 -12.50 -4.31
CA LEU A 73 -8.85 -11.49 -4.58
C LEU A 73 -7.48 -11.98 -4.13
N GLY A 74 -6.47 -11.65 -4.92
CA GLY A 74 -5.10 -12.15 -4.76
C GLY A 74 -4.93 -13.57 -5.30
N SER A 75 -3.73 -13.85 -5.80
CA SER A 75 -3.35 -15.11 -6.42
C SER A 75 -3.70 -16.32 -5.55
N THR A 76 -3.54 -16.22 -4.23
CA THR A 76 -3.79 -17.30 -3.25
C THR A 76 -5.25 -17.49 -2.86
N GLY A 77 -6.16 -16.58 -3.24
CA GLY A 77 -7.56 -16.58 -2.79
C GLY A 77 -7.72 -16.33 -1.28
N ALA A 78 -6.69 -15.81 -0.61
CA ALA A 78 -6.67 -15.55 0.83
C ALA A 78 -7.46 -14.30 1.24
N ALA A 79 -8.03 -13.57 0.27
CA ALA A 79 -8.89 -12.42 0.50
C ALA A 79 -10.22 -12.54 -0.24
N ILE A 80 -11.30 -12.10 0.39
CA ILE A 80 -12.65 -12.13 -0.18
C ILE A 80 -13.34 -10.78 -0.06
N ARG A 81 -14.32 -10.54 -0.94
CA ARG A 81 -15.18 -9.35 -0.87
C ARG A 81 -16.36 -9.59 0.06
N MET A 82 -16.58 -8.65 0.97
CA MET A 82 -17.71 -8.63 1.89
C MET A 82 -18.47 -7.30 1.83
N SER A 83 -19.77 -7.34 2.12
CA SER A 83 -20.60 -6.15 2.34
C SER A 83 -21.23 -6.21 3.72
N LEU A 84 -21.35 -5.06 4.40
CA LEU A 84 -22.03 -4.97 5.71
C LEU A 84 -23.55 -4.93 5.60
N THR A 85 -24.08 -4.62 4.42
CA THR A 85 -25.51 -4.58 4.13
C THR A 85 -25.78 -5.13 2.72
N PRO A 86 -26.93 -5.78 2.49
CA PRO A 86 -27.25 -6.46 1.22
C PRO A 86 -27.65 -5.49 0.09
N HIS A 87 -27.12 -4.26 0.04
CA HIS A 87 -27.44 -3.27 -0.99
C HIS A 87 -26.22 -2.97 -1.85
N ALA A 88 -26.41 -2.92 -3.17
CA ALA A 88 -25.34 -2.75 -4.16
C ALA A 88 -24.56 -1.41 -4.00
N ASP A 89 -25.22 -0.39 -3.44
CA ASP A 89 -24.67 0.95 -3.26
C ASP A 89 -23.87 1.11 -1.94
N MET A 90 -23.77 0.03 -1.15
CA MET A 90 -23.10 0.08 0.14
C MET A 90 -21.62 -0.30 0.03
N PRO A 91 -20.78 0.24 0.93
CA PRO A 91 -19.34 0.07 0.80
C PRO A 91 -18.93 -1.37 1.05
N GLN A 92 -18.07 -1.87 0.17
CA GLN A 92 -17.56 -3.22 0.23
C GLN A 92 -16.14 -3.22 0.77
N TYR A 93 -15.75 -4.35 1.34
CA TYR A 93 -14.45 -4.55 1.95
C TYR A 93 -13.77 -5.77 1.35
N VAL A 94 -12.46 -5.66 1.15
CA VAL A 94 -11.58 -6.80 0.93
C VAL A 94 -11.10 -7.24 2.30
N VAL A 95 -11.56 -8.42 2.73
CA VAL A 95 -11.22 -9.02 4.01
C VAL A 95 -10.20 -10.13 3.77
N LYS A 96 -9.12 -10.13 4.55
CA LYS A 96 -8.01 -11.09 4.46
C LYS A 96 -7.81 -11.78 5.80
N ALA A 97 -7.60 -13.09 5.75
CA ALA A 97 -7.20 -13.85 6.92
C ALA A 97 -5.71 -13.68 7.20
N CYS A 98 -5.37 -13.34 8.45
CA CYS A 98 -3.98 -13.30 8.92
C CYS A 98 -3.69 -14.53 9.80
N PRO A 99 -2.42 -14.96 9.93
CA PRO A 99 -2.06 -16.10 10.79
C PRO A 99 -2.43 -15.91 12.27
N SER A 100 -2.42 -14.67 12.76
CA SER A 100 -2.84 -14.32 14.12
C SER A 100 -3.30 -12.86 14.20
N ALA A 101 -3.92 -12.49 15.33
CA ALA A 101 -4.28 -11.10 15.62
C ALA A 101 -3.05 -10.17 15.64
N GLY A 102 -1.90 -10.66 16.11
CA GLY A 102 -0.63 -9.92 16.06
C GLY A 102 -0.16 -9.65 14.63
N HIS A 103 -0.28 -10.62 13.71
CA HIS A 103 0.03 -10.39 12.29
C HIS A 103 -0.94 -9.38 11.67
N ALA A 104 -2.23 -9.47 11.97
CA ALA A 104 -3.22 -8.51 11.48
C ALA A 104 -2.92 -7.08 11.98
N ALA A 105 -2.60 -6.94 13.27
CA ALA A 105 -2.23 -5.65 13.87
C ALA A 105 -0.94 -5.08 13.29
N GLN A 106 0.05 -5.93 12.98
CA GLN A 106 1.29 -5.55 12.31
C GLN A 106 1.06 -5.08 10.86
N ALA A 107 0.24 -5.81 10.09
CA ALA A 107 -0.13 -5.41 8.74
C ALA A 107 -0.88 -4.06 8.71
N TRP A 108 -1.79 -3.85 9.67
CA TRP A 108 -2.45 -2.56 9.88
C TRP A 108 -1.47 -1.44 10.26
N LEU A 109 -0.52 -1.71 11.16
CA LEU A 109 0.49 -0.71 11.52
C LEU A 109 1.36 -0.35 10.32
N ALA A 110 1.79 -1.34 9.55
CA ALA A 110 2.56 -1.12 8.32
C ALA A 110 1.77 -0.28 7.30
N SER A 111 0.47 -0.53 7.11
CA SER A 111 -0.36 0.30 6.22
C SER A 111 -0.48 1.75 6.71
N ARG A 112 -0.59 1.97 8.03
CA ARG A 112 -0.60 3.31 8.64
C ARG A 112 0.73 4.05 8.41
N LEU A 113 1.85 3.38 8.67
CA LEU A 113 3.19 3.93 8.45
C LEU A 113 3.44 4.23 6.97
N PHE A 114 2.99 3.36 6.07
CA PHE A 114 3.07 3.59 4.64
C PHE A 114 2.28 4.84 4.21
N GLY A 115 1.05 4.99 4.72
CA GLY A 115 0.24 6.20 4.54
C GLY A 115 0.91 7.45 5.09
N ALA A 116 1.65 7.34 6.21
CA ALA A 116 2.41 8.45 6.80
C ALA A 116 3.56 8.95 5.91
N VAL A 117 4.02 8.17 4.93
CA VAL A 117 4.96 8.62 3.87
C VAL A 117 4.24 9.49 2.81
N GLY A 118 2.91 9.53 2.82
CA GLY A 118 2.07 10.24 1.86
C GLY A 118 1.94 9.52 0.52
N LEU A 119 1.99 8.19 0.54
CA LEU A 119 1.80 7.28 -0.61
C LEU A 119 0.44 6.60 -0.56
N ALA A 120 0.02 6.05 -1.71
CA ALA A 120 -1.31 5.46 -1.82
C ALA A 120 -1.40 4.05 -1.19
N THR A 121 -2.36 3.84 -0.29
CA THR A 121 -2.76 2.54 0.30
C THR A 121 -4.29 2.51 0.43
N PRO A 122 -5.01 1.40 0.59
CA PRO A 122 -6.41 1.45 0.99
C PRO A 122 -6.52 1.72 2.50
N THR A 123 -7.70 2.15 2.97
CA THR A 123 -7.92 2.33 4.41
C THR A 123 -8.07 0.97 5.06
N ALA A 124 -7.11 0.61 5.92
CA ALA A 124 -7.12 -0.64 6.66
C ALA A 124 -7.76 -0.47 8.04
N VAL A 125 -8.52 -1.48 8.45
CA VAL A 125 -9.08 -1.68 9.78
C VAL A 125 -9.03 -3.16 10.14
N LEU A 126 -9.09 -3.48 11.43
CA LEU A 126 -9.26 -4.85 11.88
C LEU A 126 -10.74 -5.16 12.08
N VAL A 127 -11.14 -6.39 11.80
CA VAL A 127 -12.54 -6.82 11.90
C VAL A 127 -12.65 -8.20 12.55
N ARG A 128 -13.81 -8.51 13.12
CA ARG A 128 -14.12 -9.81 13.73
C ARG A 128 -15.56 -10.24 13.45
N GLY A 129 -15.92 -11.45 13.84
CA GLY A 129 -17.29 -11.97 13.71
C GLY A 129 -17.66 -12.48 12.31
N CYS A 130 -16.77 -12.37 11.31
CA CYS A 130 -17.06 -12.72 9.92
C CYS A 130 -16.53 -14.09 9.47
N SER A 131 -16.07 -14.95 10.38
CA SER A 131 -15.56 -16.30 10.05
C SER A 131 -16.57 -17.14 9.25
N GLN A 132 -17.85 -17.11 9.65
CA GLN A 132 -18.90 -17.83 8.95
C GLN A 132 -19.05 -17.38 7.48
N ALA A 133 -18.95 -16.08 7.21
CA ALA A 133 -19.00 -15.52 5.86
C ALA A 133 -17.67 -15.72 5.10
N PHE A 134 -16.56 -15.81 5.83
CA PHE A 134 -15.21 -15.94 5.27
C PHE A 134 -14.94 -17.34 4.73
N ASP A 135 -14.93 -18.32 5.63
CA ASP A 135 -14.55 -19.72 5.35
C ASP A 135 -15.56 -20.74 5.89
N GLY A 136 -16.69 -20.28 6.44
CA GLY A 136 -17.74 -21.15 6.98
C GLY A 136 -17.44 -21.67 8.39
N THR A 137 -16.33 -21.27 9.00
CA THR A 137 -15.99 -21.62 10.39
C THR A 137 -16.75 -20.76 11.39
N HIS A 138 -16.89 -21.24 12.63
CA HIS A 138 -17.58 -20.52 13.70
C HIS A 138 -16.58 -20.05 14.77
N ASP A 139 -15.76 -19.07 14.39
CA ASP A 139 -14.78 -18.42 15.27
C ASP A 139 -15.03 -16.90 15.29
N PRO A 140 -15.89 -16.40 16.20
CA PRO A 140 -16.22 -14.97 16.25
C PRO A 140 -15.10 -14.11 16.85
N ALA A 141 -14.12 -14.73 17.52
CA ALA A 141 -12.98 -14.03 18.14
C ALA A 141 -11.83 -13.81 17.15
N ARG A 142 -11.76 -14.59 16.07
CA ARG A 142 -10.75 -14.42 15.02
C ARG A 142 -10.77 -13.02 14.42
N VAL A 143 -9.58 -12.42 14.37
CA VAL A 143 -9.33 -11.09 13.82
C VAL A 143 -8.86 -11.21 12.38
N TYR A 144 -9.43 -10.39 11.51
CA TYR A 144 -9.09 -10.28 10.10
C TYR A 144 -8.63 -8.85 9.78
N LEU A 145 -7.82 -8.70 8.74
CA LEU A 145 -7.53 -7.40 8.15
C LEU A 145 -8.60 -7.08 7.10
N ALA A 146 -9.22 -5.91 7.18
CA ALA A 146 -10.16 -5.44 6.17
C ALA A 146 -9.67 -4.12 5.56
N THR A 147 -9.80 -4.01 4.26
CA THR A 147 -9.52 -2.78 3.51
C THR A 147 -10.72 -2.41 2.66
N THR A 148 -10.96 -1.12 2.42
CA THR A 148 -12.04 -0.71 1.51
C THR A 148 -11.80 -1.28 0.11
N PHE A 149 -12.83 -1.87 -0.48
CA PHE A 149 -12.79 -2.31 -1.87
C PHE A 149 -12.83 -1.09 -2.81
N LEU A 150 -11.84 -1.02 -3.69
CA LEU A 150 -11.71 0.06 -4.66
C LEU A 150 -11.97 -0.49 -6.07
N SER A 151 -13.16 -0.26 -6.61
CA SER A 151 -13.58 -0.79 -7.91
C SER A 151 -12.73 -0.32 -9.10
N ARG A 152 -12.00 0.80 -8.94
CA ARG A 152 -11.08 1.37 -9.95
C ARG A 152 -9.61 0.99 -9.71
N TYR A 153 -9.35 0.06 -8.79
CA TYR A 153 -8.01 -0.47 -8.59
C TYR A 153 -7.78 -1.68 -9.50
N GLN A 154 -6.58 -1.77 -10.06
CA GLN A 154 -6.11 -2.92 -10.82
C GLN A 154 -4.68 -3.28 -10.40
N ASP A 155 -4.41 -4.56 -10.17
CA ASP A 155 -3.07 -5.09 -9.90
C ASP A 155 -2.09 -4.67 -11.01
N LEU A 156 -0.83 -4.34 -10.66
CA LEU A 156 0.13 -3.83 -11.63
C LEU A 156 0.37 -4.84 -12.76
N GLY A 157 0.47 -6.12 -12.44
CA GLY A 157 0.66 -7.17 -13.43
C GLY A 157 -0.44 -7.20 -14.48
N ASP A 158 -1.69 -7.06 -14.07
CA ASP A 158 -2.85 -7.07 -14.97
C ASP A 158 -3.02 -5.72 -15.68
N TRP A 159 -2.70 -4.61 -15.00
CA TRP A 159 -2.69 -3.28 -15.61
C TRP A 159 -1.67 -3.19 -16.75
N LEU A 160 -0.46 -3.75 -16.59
CA LEU A 160 0.56 -3.81 -17.65
C LEU A 160 0.09 -4.53 -18.92
N GLU A 161 -0.85 -5.47 -18.79
CA GLU A 161 -1.44 -6.23 -19.90
C GLU A 161 -2.70 -5.56 -20.49
N SER A 162 -3.17 -4.46 -19.89
CA SER A 162 -4.40 -3.76 -20.27
C SER A 162 -4.22 -2.75 -21.40
N ASP A 163 -5.33 -2.33 -22.00
CA ASP A 163 -5.34 -1.25 -22.99
C ASP A 163 -4.95 0.10 -22.38
N ASP A 164 -5.16 0.28 -21.08
CA ASP A 164 -4.81 1.51 -20.37
C ASP A 164 -3.28 1.70 -20.31
N ALA A 165 -2.54 0.65 -19.97
CA ALA A 165 -1.08 0.68 -20.04
C ALA A 165 -0.59 0.82 -21.49
N TRP A 166 -1.29 0.22 -22.44
CA TRP A 166 -0.94 0.35 -23.86
C TRP A 166 -0.98 1.80 -24.35
N ARG A 167 -2.03 2.56 -24.00
CA ARG A 167 -2.11 4.00 -24.31
C ARG A 167 -0.94 4.80 -23.71
N VAL A 168 -0.44 4.37 -22.55
CA VAL A 168 0.74 4.98 -21.92
C VAL A 168 2.01 4.70 -22.73
N PHE A 169 2.21 3.46 -23.21
CA PHE A 169 3.36 3.10 -24.05
C PHE A 169 3.34 3.83 -25.40
N GLU A 170 2.19 3.86 -26.07
CA GLU A 170 2.00 4.57 -27.34
C GLU A 170 2.24 6.07 -27.19
N GLY A 171 1.63 6.69 -26.17
CA GLY A 171 1.79 8.12 -25.90
C GLY A 171 3.22 8.55 -25.57
N ALA A 172 4.04 7.64 -25.02
CA ALA A 172 5.44 7.91 -24.70
C ALA A 172 6.37 7.84 -25.92
N SER A 173 6.00 7.08 -26.95
CA SER A 173 6.89 6.78 -28.09
C SER A 173 6.70 7.72 -29.28
N GLY A 174 5.53 8.38 -29.38
CA GLY A 174 5.15 9.19 -30.54
C GLY A 174 4.91 8.31 -31.78
N ALA A 175 3.92 8.66 -32.62
CA ALA A 175 3.49 7.82 -33.74
C ALA A 175 4.59 7.54 -34.79
N ASP A 176 5.57 8.44 -34.94
CA ASP A 176 6.60 8.39 -36.00
C ASP A 176 8.04 8.55 -35.48
N GLY A 177 8.27 8.30 -34.19
CA GLY A 177 9.60 8.38 -33.58
C GLY A 177 10.49 7.15 -33.85
N PRO A 178 11.81 7.24 -33.65
CA PRO A 178 12.74 6.10 -33.72
C PRO A 178 12.39 4.93 -32.77
N GLY A 179 11.38 5.09 -31.90
CA GLY A 179 10.83 4.07 -30.99
C GLY A 179 9.77 3.14 -31.58
N ALA A 180 9.40 3.25 -32.87
CA ALA A 180 8.39 2.36 -33.47
C ALA A 180 8.76 0.85 -33.38
N ARG A 181 10.05 0.51 -33.51
CA ARG A 181 10.53 -0.87 -33.29
C ARG A 181 10.44 -1.32 -31.83
N ASP A 182 10.51 -0.39 -30.88
CA ASP A 182 10.37 -0.70 -29.46
C ASP A 182 8.88 -0.91 -29.11
N ILE A 183 7.97 -0.14 -29.71
CA ILE A 183 6.52 -0.37 -29.59
C ILE A 183 6.12 -1.76 -30.09
N SER A 184 6.56 -2.21 -31.27
CA SER A 184 6.23 -3.55 -31.75
C SER A 184 6.73 -4.66 -30.82
N ARG A 185 7.92 -4.49 -30.21
CA ARG A 185 8.46 -5.44 -29.22
C ARG A 185 7.64 -5.45 -27.93
N LEU A 186 7.15 -4.29 -27.48
CA LEU A 186 6.29 -4.20 -26.31
C LEU A 186 4.92 -4.83 -26.58
N GLN A 187 4.36 -4.66 -27.79
CA GLN A 187 3.15 -5.34 -28.21
C GLN A 187 3.33 -6.86 -28.16
N SER A 188 4.42 -7.40 -28.73
CA SER A 188 4.71 -8.84 -28.67
C SER A 188 4.86 -9.33 -27.23
N ALA A 189 5.55 -8.57 -26.36
CA ALA A 189 5.67 -8.93 -24.95
C ALA A 189 4.30 -8.96 -24.25
N ARG A 190 3.42 -7.99 -24.54
CA ARG A 190 2.05 -7.95 -24.04
C ARG A 190 1.26 -9.19 -24.50
N ASP A 191 1.27 -9.48 -25.80
CA ASP A 191 0.54 -10.61 -26.37
C ASP A 191 1.02 -11.96 -25.79
N GLU A 192 2.34 -12.12 -25.62
CA GLU A 192 2.94 -13.29 -24.97
C GLU A 192 2.55 -13.41 -23.49
N ALA A 193 2.52 -12.30 -22.74
CA ALA A 193 2.07 -12.29 -21.34
C ALA A 193 0.61 -12.72 -21.23
N THR A 194 -0.27 -12.16 -22.06
CA THR A 194 -1.70 -12.51 -22.08
C THR A 194 -1.91 -13.97 -22.52
N ALA A 195 -1.14 -14.47 -23.50
CA ALA A 195 -1.19 -15.86 -23.92
C ALA A 195 -0.76 -16.83 -22.80
N ALA A 196 0.31 -16.51 -22.08
CA ALA A 196 0.73 -17.26 -20.91
C ALA A 196 -0.32 -17.24 -19.79
N GLY A 197 -0.97 -16.08 -19.55
CA GLY A 197 -2.10 -15.97 -18.62
C GLY A 197 -3.28 -16.87 -19.00
N ARG A 198 -3.65 -16.92 -20.29
CA ARG A 198 -4.68 -17.86 -20.79
C ARG A 198 -4.29 -19.32 -20.59
N GLN A 199 -3.02 -19.66 -20.80
CA GLN A 199 -2.51 -21.01 -20.54
C GLN A 199 -2.62 -21.40 -19.06
N MET A 200 -2.24 -20.50 -18.15
CA MET A 200 -2.39 -20.69 -16.70
C MET A 200 -3.85 -20.92 -16.31
N ALA A 201 -4.77 -20.08 -16.80
CA ALA A 201 -6.20 -20.21 -16.55
C ALA A 201 -6.76 -21.53 -17.12
N GLY A 202 -6.34 -21.94 -18.31
CA GLY A 202 -6.71 -23.21 -18.93
C GLY A 202 -6.27 -24.42 -18.12
N MET A 203 -5.10 -24.37 -17.47
CA MET A 203 -4.62 -25.45 -16.59
C MET A 203 -5.45 -25.56 -15.32
N VAL A 204 -5.78 -24.43 -14.67
CA VAL A 204 -6.67 -24.41 -13.49
C VAL A 204 -8.05 -24.97 -13.86
N ALA A 205 -8.63 -24.52 -14.97
CA ALA A 205 -9.94 -24.98 -15.44
C ALA A 205 -9.96 -26.47 -15.79
N SER A 206 -8.94 -26.97 -16.51
CA SER A 206 -8.90 -28.38 -16.96
C SER A 206 -8.67 -29.37 -15.81
N ASN A 207 -8.07 -28.93 -14.71
CA ASN A 207 -7.80 -29.77 -13.54
C ASN A 207 -8.85 -29.60 -12.43
N GLY A 208 -9.77 -28.64 -12.54
CA GLY A 208 -10.81 -28.39 -11.54
C GLY A 208 -10.30 -28.02 -10.15
N ALA A 209 -9.05 -27.52 -10.06
CA ALA A 209 -8.36 -27.25 -8.80
C ALA A 209 -7.64 -25.90 -8.86
N PRO A 210 -7.56 -25.15 -7.73
CA PRO A 210 -6.82 -23.90 -7.69
C PRO A 210 -5.32 -24.13 -7.94
N PHE A 211 -4.61 -23.11 -8.41
CA PHE A 211 -3.21 -23.24 -8.84
C PHE A 211 -2.28 -23.82 -7.76
N HIS A 212 -2.50 -23.49 -6.48
CA HIS A 212 -1.70 -23.96 -5.35
C HIS A 212 -1.96 -25.44 -5.01
N ALA A 213 -3.03 -26.04 -5.54
CA ALA A 213 -3.36 -27.45 -5.40
C ALA A 213 -2.99 -28.28 -6.65
N LEU A 214 -2.47 -27.65 -7.70
CA LEU A 214 -1.98 -28.38 -8.87
C LEU A 214 -0.77 -29.24 -8.48
N SER A 215 -0.63 -30.40 -9.14
CA SER A 215 0.49 -31.32 -8.94
C SER A 215 0.98 -31.90 -10.26
N GLY A 216 2.17 -32.53 -10.23
CA GLY A 216 2.75 -33.18 -11.40
C GLY A 216 2.95 -32.25 -12.61
N GLU A 217 2.62 -32.75 -13.80
CA GLU A 217 2.77 -32.00 -15.06
C GLU A 217 1.91 -30.73 -15.11
N ALA A 218 0.74 -30.72 -14.47
CA ALA A 218 -0.11 -29.52 -14.42
C ALA A 218 0.56 -28.39 -13.61
N ALA A 219 1.16 -28.71 -12.46
CA ALA A 219 1.92 -27.75 -11.67
C ALA A 219 3.15 -27.23 -12.41
N LYS A 220 3.89 -28.13 -13.07
CA LYS A 220 5.06 -27.76 -13.88
C LYS A 220 4.68 -26.84 -15.05
N GLY A 221 3.66 -27.20 -15.81
CA GLY A 221 3.14 -26.38 -16.90
C GLY A 221 2.69 -25.00 -16.43
N TYR A 222 2.04 -24.92 -15.27
CA TYR A 222 1.61 -23.65 -14.68
C TYR A 222 2.81 -22.79 -14.30
N ALA A 223 3.81 -23.39 -13.63
CA ALA A 223 5.05 -22.70 -13.26
C ALA A 223 5.81 -22.18 -14.48
N ASP A 224 5.92 -22.97 -15.55
CA ASP A 224 6.58 -22.57 -16.79
C ASP A 224 5.83 -21.42 -17.49
N ALA A 225 4.50 -21.46 -17.51
CA ALA A 225 3.68 -20.37 -18.04
C ALA A 225 3.80 -19.10 -17.20
N LEU A 226 3.78 -19.22 -15.86
CA LEU A 226 3.99 -18.11 -14.94
C LEU A 226 5.36 -17.47 -15.13
N ALA A 227 6.43 -18.27 -15.26
CA ALA A 227 7.77 -17.78 -15.51
C ALA A 227 7.83 -16.97 -16.82
N ARG A 228 7.24 -17.47 -17.91
CA ARG A 228 7.13 -16.73 -19.19
C ARG A 228 6.36 -15.41 -19.02
N ARG A 229 5.19 -15.44 -18.36
CA ARG A 229 4.37 -14.25 -18.10
C ARG A 229 5.17 -13.20 -17.33
N ASN A 230 5.90 -13.61 -16.31
CA ASN A 230 6.70 -12.70 -15.46
C ASN A 230 7.86 -12.06 -16.23
N VAL A 231 8.56 -12.81 -17.08
CA VAL A 231 9.61 -12.24 -17.96
C VAL A 231 9.03 -11.14 -18.84
N MET A 232 7.84 -11.34 -19.41
CA MET A 232 7.20 -10.33 -20.25
C MET A 232 6.71 -9.13 -19.44
N ARG A 233 6.08 -9.35 -18.28
CA ARG A 233 5.69 -8.28 -17.36
C ARG A 233 6.88 -7.44 -16.91
N HIS A 234 8.03 -8.05 -16.66
CA HIS A 234 9.26 -7.34 -16.31
C HIS A 234 9.70 -6.40 -17.44
N ARG A 235 9.66 -6.86 -18.70
CA ARG A 235 9.97 -6.03 -19.87
C ARG A 235 9.00 -4.85 -20.00
N LEU A 236 7.70 -5.09 -19.85
CA LEU A 236 6.66 -4.05 -19.90
C LEU A 236 6.84 -3.03 -18.78
N CYS A 237 7.06 -3.50 -17.55
CA CYS A 237 7.31 -2.65 -16.39
C CYS A 237 8.54 -1.77 -16.63
N HIS A 238 9.66 -2.34 -17.09
CA HIS A 238 10.86 -1.59 -17.43
C HIS A 238 10.68 -0.54 -18.53
N ALA A 239 9.71 -0.72 -19.42
CA ALA A 239 9.41 0.22 -20.50
C ALA A 239 8.50 1.38 -20.06
N LEU A 240 8.01 1.38 -18.81
CA LEU A 240 7.14 2.44 -18.32
C LEU A 240 7.85 3.81 -18.34
N PRO A 241 7.11 4.89 -18.66
CA PRO A 241 7.64 6.25 -18.59
C PRO A 241 8.14 6.61 -17.18
N ASP A 242 9.04 7.59 -17.13
CA ASP A 242 9.72 7.96 -15.89
C ASP A 242 8.78 8.37 -14.75
N VAL A 243 7.61 8.92 -15.05
CA VAL A 243 6.60 9.30 -14.04
C VAL A 243 6.04 8.06 -13.31
N TYR A 244 5.76 6.98 -14.05
CA TYR A 244 5.29 5.72 -13.47
C TYR A 244 6.41 5.00 -12.73
N GLN A 245 7.61 4.98 -13.31
CA GLN A 245 8.80 4.45 -12.64
C GLN A 245 9.09 5.20 -11.33
N CYS A 246 8.92 6.53 -11.31
CA CYS A 246 9.04 7.32 -10.09
C CYS A 246 7.99 6.90 -9.05
N ALA A 247 6.77 6.58 -9.46
CA ALA A 247 5.74 6.12 -8.54
C ALA A 247 6.10 4.77 -7.92
N LEU A 248 6.53 3.80 -8.75
CA LEU A 248 6.97 2.49 -8.28
C LEU A 248 8.17 2.57 -7.31
N GLU A 249 9.17 3.40 -7.64
CA GLU A 249 10.36 3.58 -6.81
C GLU A 249 10.04 4.22 -5.45
N ARG A 250 9.05 5.14 -5.37
CA ARG A 250 8.59 5.68 -4.07
C ARG A 250 8.02 4.59 -3.17
N HIS A 251 7.18 3.72 -3.74
CA HIS A 251 6.58 2.61 -3.01
C HIS A 251 7.65 1.60 -2.57
N TYR A 252 8.62 1.33 -3.44
CA TYR A 252 9.76 0.47 -3.11
C TYR A 252 10.58 1.00 -1.93
N VAL A 253 10.94 2.29 -1.94
CA VAL A 253 11.68 2.90 -0.83
C VAL A 253 10.88 2.87 0.48
N ALA A 254 9.56 3.08 0.43
CA ALA A 254 8.71 2.94 1.61
C ALA A 254 8.63 1.48 2.11
N ALA A 255 8.60 0.50 1.23
CA ALA A 255 8.64 -0.92 1.60
C ALA A 255 9.98 -1.31 2.25
N LEU A 256 11.11 -0.75 1.79
CA LEU A 256 12.42 -0.94 2.43
C LEU A 256 12.44 -0.45 3.88
N TRP A 257 11.78 0.66 4.17
CA TRP A 257 11.67 1.17 5.54
C TRP A 257 10.87 0.22 6.45
N LEU A 258 9.80 -0.39 5.92
CA LEU A 258 8.92 -1.27 6.71
C LEU A 258 9.35 -2.74 6.70
N GLY A 259 10.42 -3.07 5.98
CA GLY A 259 10.81 -4.46 5.75
C GLY A 259 9.73 -5.27 5.02
N ASN A 260 8.89 -4.64 4.18
CA ASN A 260 7.80 -5.32 3.47
C ASN A 260 8.36 -6.05 2.23
N ARG A 261 8.64 -7.35 2.39
CA ARG A 261 9.40 -8.16 1.43
C ARG A 261 8.59 -8.83 0.32
N ASP A 262 7.27 -8.63 0.29
CA ASP A 262 6.41 -9.17 -0.76
C ASP A 262 5.69 -8.08 -1.54
N MET A 263 6.01 -6.79 -1.33
CA MET A 263 5.39 -5.70 -2.11
C MET A 263 5.54 -5.89 -3.63
N CYS A 264 6.61 -6.56 -4.07
CA CYS A 264 6.89 -6.89 -5.46
C CYS A 264 6.86 -8.41 -5.68
N ASN A 265 5.77 -9.06 -5.26
CA ASN A 265 5.61 -10.49 -5.47
C ASN A 265 5.62 -10.85 -6.97
N VAL A 266 5.75 -12.15 -7.24
CA VAL A 266 5.86 -12.66 -8.62
C VAL A 266 4.63 -12.37 -9.49
N PHE A 267 3.48 -12.04 -8.89
CA PHE A 267 2.26 -11.70 -9.61
C PHE A 267 2.10 -10.20 -9.86
N MET A 268 2.92 -9.36 -9.20
CA MET A 268 2.78 -7.89 -9.19
C MET A 268 1.37 -7.44 -8.75
N GLU A 269 0.83 -8.09 -7.71
CA GLU A 269 -0.52 -7.80 -7.17
C GLU A 269 -0.49 -6.96 -5.87
N ASN A 270 0.66 -6.91 -5.19
CA ASN A 270 0.79 -6.16 -3.94
C ASN A 270 1.02 -4.65 -4.17
N ILE A 271 1.18 -4.26 -5.44
CA ILE A 271 1.15 -2.89 -5.94
C ILE A 271 0.33 -2.87 -7.23
N GLY A 272 -0.42 -1.80 -7.44
CA GLY A 272 -1.26 -1.64 -8.62
C GLY A 272 -1.54 -0.19 -8.96
N VAL A 273 -2.44 0.01 -9.92
CA VAL A 273 -2.89 1.32 -10.36
C VAL A 273 -4.32 1.54 -9.89
N TRP A 274 -4.51 2.61 -9.14
CA TRP A 274 -5.82 3.11 -8.75
C TRP A 274 -6.12 4.42 -9.46
N ARG A 275 -7.34 4.55 -10.00
CA ARG A 275 -7.80 5.81 -10.60
C ARG A 275 -8.65 6.59 -9.61
N ASP A 276 -8.29 7.86 -9.40
CA ASP A 276 -9.05 8.77 -8.54
C ASP A 276 -10.39 9.20 -9.18
N LYS A 277 -11.12 10.08 -8.49
CA LYS A 277 -12.40 10.61 -8.98
C LYS A 277 -12.30 11.39 -10.30
N ASN A 278 -11.13 11.94 -10.60
CA ASN A 278 -10.82 12.66 -11.84
C ASN A 278 -10.18 11.74 -12.89
N ASP A 279 -10.21 10.43 -12.66
CA ASP A 279 -9.63 9.41 -13.53
C ASP A 279 -8.10 9.45 -13.65
N LEU A 280 -7.42 10.12 -12.71
CA LEU A 280 -5.96 10.17 -12.69
C LEU A 280 -5.37 8.88 -12.08
N PRO A 281 -4.40 8.23 -12.73
CA PRO A 281 -3.78 7.01 -12.23
C PRO A 281 -2.76 7.29 -11.12
N TYR A 282 -2.82 6.50 -10.05
CA TYR A 282 -1.86 6.50 -8.94
C TYR A 282 -1.37 5.08 -8.67
N ALA A 283 -0.07 4.94 -8.41
CA ALA A 283 0.44 3.70 -7.83
C ALA A 283 -0.12 3.53 -6.41
N MET A 284 -0.52 2.31 -6.05
CA MET A 284 -1.08 1.98 -4.74
C MET A 284 -0.59 0.62 -4.26
N SER A 285 -0.15 0.56 -3.00
CA SER A 285 0.22 -0.68 -2.33
C SER A 285 -0.95 -1.22 -1.50
N LEU A 286 -1.19 -2.53 -1.56
CA LEU A 286 -2.33 -3.16 -0.87
C LEU A 286 -1.93 -4.10 0.26
N ASP A 287 -0.82 -4.82 0.11
CA ASP A 287 -0.45 -5.91 1.01
C ASP A 287 0.75 -5.55 1.89
N PHE A 288 0.55 -5.72 3.20
CA PHE A 288 1.51 -5.43 4.24
C PHE A 288 1.76 -6.62 5.17
N ASP A 289 1.23 -7.81 4.83
CA ASP A 289 1.36 -9.00 5.66
C ASP A 289 2.81 -9.46 5.83
N SER A 290 3.66 -9.14 4.85
CA SER A 290 5.09 -9.49 4.87
C SER A 290 5.98 -8.40 5.47
N ALA A 291 5.39 -7.35 6.08
CA ALA A 291 6.17 -6.34 6.79
C ALA A 291 6.91 -7.00 7.95
N ASP A 292 8.21 -6.75 8.08
CA ASP A 292 9.04 -7.23 9.17
C ASP A 292 9.84 -6.05 9.75
N PHE A 293 9.36 -5.50 10.87
CA PHE A 293 10.01 -4.37 11.53
C PHE A 293 11.32 -4.75 12.22
N ALA A 294 11.69 -6.03 12.28
CA ALA A 294 13.00 -6.47 12.74
C ALA A 294 14.02 -6.62 11.58
N ALA A 295 13.56 -6.56 10.33
CA ALA A 295 14.44 -6.67 9.17
C ALA A 295 15.45 -5.52 9.12
N THR A 296 16.73 -5.87 9.00
CA THR A 296 17.80 -4.89 8.78
C THR A 296 17.87 -4.50 7.31
N LEU A 297 18.14 -3.22 7.04
CA LEU A 297 18.35 -2.74 5.68
C LEU A 297 19.72 -3.21 5.17
N GLU A 298 19.70 -4.11 4.19
CA GLU A 298 20.91 -4.65 3.54
C GLU A 298 21.81 -3.55 3.00
N ALA A 299 23.13 -3.73 3.08
CA ALA A 299 24.15 -2.77 2.62
C ALA A 299 23.88 -2.22 1.21
N ASN A 300 23.36 -3.07 0.34
CA ASN A 300 23.11 -2.75 -1.06
C ASN A 300 21.62 -2.67 -1.41
N ALA A 301 20.71 -2.47 -0.45
CA ALA A 301 19.26 -2.46 -0.71
C ALA A 301 18.81 -1.44 -1.79
N LEU A 302 19.59 -0.39 -2.08
CA LEU A 302 19.30 0.56 -3.17
C LEU A 302 20.06 0.25 -4.48
N ALA A 303 21.11 -0.58 -4.43
CA ALA A 303 22.07 -0.81 -5.51
C ALA A 303 22.05 -2.26 -6.06
N ASP A 304 21.81 -3.24 -5.20
CA ASP A 304 21.79 -4.66 -5.51
C ASP A 304 20.40 -5.26 -5.23
N VAL A 305 19.61 -5.30 -6.30
CA VAL A 305 18.31 -6.00 -6.35
C VAL A 305 18.48 -7.52 -6.59
N SER A 306 19.71 -8.05 -6.59
CA SER A 306 19.96 -9.45 -6.97
C SER A 306 20.02 -10.45 -5.81
N GLN A 307 19.99 -10.04 -4.54
CA GLN A 307 20.00 -10.98 -3.39
C GLN A 307 19.13 -10.55 -2.19
N PRO A 308 18.56 -11.51 -1.41
CA PRO A 308 18.36 -12.94 -1.68
C PRO A 308 17.04 -13.23 -2.45
N TYR A 309 16.37 -12.20 -2.99
CA TYR A 309 15.01 -12.28 -3.54
C TYR A 309 14.91 -12.21 -5.08
N GLY A 310 16.05 -12.32 -5.79
CA GLY A 310 16.14 -12.49 -7.25
C GLY A 310 15.60 -11.30 -8.06
N ASP A 311 15.58 -11.45 -9.39
CA ASP A 311 15.13 -10.46 -10.39
C ASP A 311 13.74 -9.82 -10.18
N ARG A 312 13.01 -10.18 -9.11
CA ARG A 312 11.67 -9.72 -8.71
C ARG A 312 11.60 -8.21 -8.42
N TYR A 313 12.66 -7.63 -7.88
CA TYR A 313 12.71 -6.20 -7.52
C TYR A 313 13.32 -5.30 -8.59
N ALA A 314 14.05 -5.88 -9.54
CA ALA A 314 14.72 -5.13 -10.59
C ALA A 314 13.81 -4.16 -11.37
N PRO A 315 12.54 -4.51 -11.66
CA PRO A 315 11.61 -3.59 -12.34
C PRO A 315 11.23 -2.34 -11.53
N PHE A 316 11.29 -2.41 -10.19
CA PHE A 316 10.76 -1.38 -9.27
C PHE A 316 11.82 -0.43 -8.73
N ALA A 317 13.09 -0.79 -8.84
CA ALA A 317 14.23 0.00 -8.35
C ALA A 317 15.26 0.28 -9.46
N ARG A 318 14.83 0.24 -10.73
CA ARG A 318 15.69 0.30 -11.91
C ARG A 318 16.69 1.44 -11.83
N ARG A 319 16.23 2.65 -11.50
CA ARG A 319 17.07 3.84 -11.55
C ARG A 319 17.79 4.11 -10.23
N LEU A 320 17.26 3.61 -9.11
CA LEU A 320 17.89 3.73 -7.77
C LEU A 320 19.30 3.15 -7.73
N LYS A 321 19.62 2.16 -8.58
CA LYS A 321 20.99 1.64 -8.77
C LYS A 321 22.03 2.72 -9.12
N GLY A 322 21.59 3.77 -9.81
CA GLY A 322 22.43 4.90 -10.19
C GLY A 322 22.67 5.91 -9.07
N LEU A 323 22.07 5.71 -7.90
CA LEU A 323 22.26 6.60 -6.75
C LEU A 323 23.64 6.37 -6.14
N THR A 324 24.59 7.23 -6.49
CA THR A 324 25.94 7.21 -5.92
C THR A 324 25.96 7.88 -4.54
N GLY A 325 26.58 7.21 -3.57
CA GLY A 325 26.92 7.81 -2.28
C GLY A 325 28.15 8.72 -2.39
N GLY A 326 28.28 9.70 -1.49
CA GLY A 326 29.50 10.51 -1.36
C GLY A 326 29.71 11.60 -2.43
N ALA A 327 28.70 11.92 -3.23
CA ALA A 327 28.76 13.04 -4.18
C ALA A 327 28.87 14.40 -3.44
N SER A 328 29.61 15.35 -4.02
CA SER A 328 29.73 16.70 -3.44
C SER A 328 28.39 17.44 -3.47
N ASN A 329 28.19 18.37 -2.53
CA ASN A 329 26.95 19.18 -2.47
C ASN A 329 26.63 19.88 -3.80
N LYS A 330 27.65 20.34 -4.54
CA LYS A 330 27.47 20.94 -5.87
C LYS A 330 26.87 19.93 -6.86
N THR A 331 27.44 18.73 -6.91
CA THR A 331 26.98 17.65 -7.81
C THR A 331 25.55 17.26 -7.48
N VAL A 332 25.24 17.07 -6.19
CA VAL A 332 23.89 16.75 -5.73
C VAL A 332 22.92 17.88 -6.11
N HIS A 333 23.28 19.14 -5.90
CA HIS A 333 22.43 20.27 -6.28
C HIS A 333 22.16 20.34 -7.79
N ASP A 334 23.15 20.05 -8.62
CA ASP A 334 22.98 20.01 -10.08
C ASP A 334 22.07 18.85 -10.51
N GLU A 335 22.24 17.66 -9.93
CA GLU A 335 21.37 16.51 -10.18
C GLU A 335 19.92 16.76 -9.73
N LEU A 336 19.73 17.49 -8.63
CA LEU A 336 18.41 17.87 -8.11
C LEU A 336 17.63 18.77 -9.05
N LYS A 337 18.25 19.42 -10.05
CA LYS A 337 17.54 20.25 -11.03
C LYS A 337 16.62 19.45 -11.94
N ASN A 338 16.87 18.15 -12.11
CA ASN A 338 15.98 17.26 -12.85
C ASN A 338 14.86 16.72 -11.93
N PRO A 339 13.60 17.18 -12.07
CA PRO A 339 12.50 16.83 -11.16
C PRO A 339 12.01 15.38 -11.27
N VAL A 340 12.47 14.63 -12.27
CA VAL A 340 12.20 13.19 -12.46
C VAL A 340 13.47 12.34 -12.36
N GLY A 341 14.60 12.97 -12.03
CA GLY A 341 15.87 12.27 -11.82
C GLY A 341 15.88 11.49 -10.51
N VAL A 342 16.72 10.46 -10.47
CA VAL A 342 16.93 9.58 -9.30
C VAL A 342 17.25 10.36 -8.04
N ARG A 343 18.10 11.39 -8.12
CA ARG A 343 18.47 12.20 -6.96
C ARG A 343 17.29 13.00 -6.42
N ALA A 344 16.45 13.55 -7.30
CA ALA A 344 15.25 14.28 -6.89
C ALA A 344 14.23 13.33 -6.24
N LEU A 345 14.06 12.12 -6.76
CA LEU A 345 13.22 11.09 -6.14
C LEU A 345 13.77 10.66 -4.77
N ALA A 346 15.07 10.42 -4.67
CA ALA A 346 15.71 10.02 -3.41
C ALA A 346 15.56 11.12 -2.35
N ALA A 347 15.83 12.38 -2.71
CA ALA A 347 15.64 13.52 -1.82
C ALA A 347 14.17 13.75 -1.44
N GLU A 348 13.22 13.55 -2.36
CA GLU A 348 11.78 13.56 -2.07
C GLU A 348 11.42 12.50 -1.02
N MET A 349 11.91 11.26 -1.17
CA MET A 349 11.65 10.19 -0.21
C MET A 349 12.33 10.44 1.13
N ALA A 350 13.56 10.97 1.14
CA ALA A 350 14.24 11.40 2.35
C ALA A 350 13.44 12.49 3.09
N TYR A 351 12.87 13.44 2.33
CA TYR A 351 11.98 14.47 2.87
C TYR A 351 10.71 13.88 3.48
N ARG A 352 10.03 12.96 2.80
CA ARG A 352 8.83 12.29 3.31
C ARG A 352 9.11 11.53 4.60
N LEU A 353 10.17 10.72 4.61
CA LEU A 353 10.56 9.86 5.73
C LEU A 353 11.02 10.69 6.93
N GLY A 354 11.93 11.65 6.73
CA GLY A 354 12.51 12.46 7.80
C GLY A 354 11.51 13.30 8.59
N ARG A 355 10.27 13.41 8.10
CA ARG A 355 9.17 14.13 8.77
C ARG A 355 8.32 13.27 9.70
N ILE A 356 8.43 11.94 9.64
CA ILE A 356 7.65 11.04 10.49
C ILE A 356 8.35 10.94 11.82
N SER A 357 7.74 11.33 12.93
CA SER A 357 8.38 11.36 14.25
C SER A 357 7.97 10.21 15.18
N ALA A 358 8.67 10.06 16.31
CA ALA A 358 8.28 9.12 17.36
C ALA A 358 6.85 9.38 17.89
N GLN A 359 6.45 10.66 17.94
CA GLN A 359 5.12 11.07 18.40
C GLN A 359 4.04 10.62 17.43
N ASP A 360 4.33 10.57 16.14
CA ASP A 360 3.37 10.10 15.12
C ASP A 360 3.19 8.58 15.19
N ILE A 361 4.28 7.83 15.37
CA ILE A 361 4.26 6.35 15.36
C ILE A 361 3.69 5.77 16.65
N ARG A 362 4.01 6.36 17.80
CA ARG A 362 3.75 5.77 19.13
C ARG A 362 2.27 5.41 19.37
N PRO A 363 1.28 6.27 19.09
CA PRO A 363 -0.12 5.93 19.30
C PRO A 363 -0.54 4.68 18.52
N TRP A 364 -0.13 4.56 17.25
CA TRP A 364 -0.47 3.40 16.43
C TRP A 364 0.25 2.13 16.89
N ALA A 365 1.52 2.24 17.30
CA ALA A 365 2.25 1.11 17.87
C ALA A 365 1.57 0.60 19.15
N GLN A 366 1.09 1.49 20.01
CA GLN A 366 0.32 1.13 21.21
C GLN A 366 -1.01 0.45 20.86
N SER A 367 -1.76 0.98 19.89
CA SER A 367 -3.01 0.36 19.44
C SER A 367 -2.79 -1.04 18.85
N ALA A 368 -1.78 -1.20 17.99
CA ALA A 368 -1.44 -2.50 17.41
C ALA A 368 -1.01 -3.51 18.49
N HIS A 369 -0.17 -3.09 19.42
CA HIS A 369 0.25 -3.93 20.54
C HIS A 369 -0.94 -4.35 21.43
N ALA A 370 -1.86 -3.43 21.75
CA ALA A 370 -3.04 -3.74 22.55
C ALA A 370 -3.93 -4.80 21.89
N VAL A 371 -4.16 -4.71 20.57
CA VAL A 371 -4.95 -5.72 19.84
C VAL A 371 -4.23 -7.06 19.80
N ALA A 372 -2.91 -7.08 19.56
CA ALA A 372 -2.13 -8.31 19.56
C ALA A 372 -2.23 -9.03 20.92
N ARG A 373 -2.04 -8.29 22.03
CA ARG A 373 -2.16 -8.83 23.39
C ARG A 373 -3.56 -9.36 23.70
N ALA A 374 -4.61 -8.66 23.26
CA ALA A 374 -5.98 -9.11 23.43
C ALA A 374 -6.28 -10.41 22.64
N GLY A 375 -5.73 -10.53 21.43
CA GLY A 375 -5.83 -11.74 20.62
C GLY A 375 -5.14 -12.95 21.26
N ASP A 376 -3.93 -12.77 21.80
CA ASP A 376 -3.20 -13.83 22.48
C ASP A 376 -3.96 -14.36 23.71
N ALA A 377 -4.57 -13.45 24.47
CA ALA A 377 -5.39 -13.81 25.63
C ALA A 377 -6.63 -14.63 25.23
N ALA A 378 -7.26 -14.31 24.09
CA ALA A 378 -8.42 -15.03 23.58
C ALA A 378 -8.08 -16.45 23.08
N CYS A 379 -6.87 -16.66 22.55
CA CYS A 379 -6.43 -17.97 22.04
C CYS A 379 -5.80 -18.89 23.10
N GLY A 380 -5.66 -18.44 24.36
CA GLY A 380 -5.04 -19.22 25.43
C GLY A 380 -3.56 -19.58 25.19
N THR A 381 -2.92 -18.93 24.23
CA THR A 381 -1.53 -19.15 23.85
C THR A 381 -0.57 -18.53 24.86
N SER A 382 0.44 -19.30 25.29
CA SER A 382 1.53 -18.81 26.14
C SER A 382 2.28 -17.67 25.44
N PRO A 383 2.73 -16.62 26.16
CA PRO A 383 3.36 -15.40 25.59
C PRO A 383 4.60 -15.63 24.71
N GLY A 384 5.16 -16.85 24.68
CA GLY A 384 6.32 -17.21 23.85
C GLY A 384 6.02 -17.54 22.38
N ALA A 385 4.75 -17.77 21.98
CA ALA A 385 4.39 -18.10 20.60
C ALA A 385 3.91 -16.90 19.77
N ALA A 386 3.69 -15.74 20.40
CA ALA A 386 3.07 -14.54 19.82
C ALA A 386 4.09 -13.50 19.32
N ALA A 387 5.08 -13.94 18.56
CA ALA A 387 6.22 -13.12 18.13
C ALA A 387 5.93 -12.15 16.95
N ALA A 388 4.77 -11.50 16.90
CA ALA A 388 4.44 -10.53 15.85
C ALA A 388 4.54 -9.06 16.32
N CYS A 389 3.93 -8.68 17.44
CA CYS A 389 3.99 -7.28 17.90
C CYS A 389 5.05 -7.05 18.99
N CYS A 390 6.20 -6.53 18.58
CA CYS A 390 7.19 -5.96 19.51
C CYS A 390 6.54 -4.91 20.42
N GLU A 391 6.99 -4.84 21.68
CA GLU A 391 6.64 -3.75 22.61
C GLU A 391 6.86 -2.38 21.96
N PRO A 392 5.93 -1.42 22.08
CA PRO A 392 6.03 -0.10 21.45
C PRO A 392 7.35 0.62 21.77
N ASP A 393 7.84 0.49 23.01
CA ASP A 393 9.08 1.15 23.47
C ASP A 393 10.33 0.59 22.79
N ALA A 394 10.31 -0.66 22.33
CA ALA A 394 11.39 -1.25 21.54
C ALA A 394 11.18 -1.06 20.03
N LEU A 395 9.92 -1.08 19.57
CA LEU A 395 9.54 -0.98 18.17
C LEU A 395 9.78 0.41 17.60
N VAL A 396 9.36 1.46 18.30
CA VAL A 396 9.43 2.84 17.80
C VAL A 396 10.88 3.27 17.55
N PRO A 397 11.85 3.09 18.49
CA PRO A 397 13.25 3.42 18.23
C PRO A 397 13.83 2.66 17.04
N ARG A 398 13.45 1.40 16.85
CA ARG A 398 13.92 0.58 15.73
C ARG A 398 13.43 1.11 14.38
N LEU A 399 12.14 1.42 14.28
CA LEU A 399 11.55 2.02 13.08
C LEU A 399 12.21 3.36 12.74
N LEU A 400 12.54 4.18 13.75
CA LEU A 400 13.22 5.46 13.57
C LEU A 400 14.68 5.28 13.15
N ALA A 401 15.40 4.33 13.74
CA ALA A 401 16.77 4.01 13.34
C ALA A 401 16.84 3.54 11.89
N GLN A 402 15.91 2.67 11.47
CA GLN A 402 15.82 2.22 10.08
C GLN A 402 15.44 3.36 9.12
N ARG A 403 14.50 4.23 9.53
CA ARG A 403 14.14 5.45 8.80
C ARG A 403 15.37 6.34 8.60
N ASP A 404 16.13 6.62 9.66
CA ASP A 404 17.28 7.53 9.63
C ASP A 404 18.40 6.99 8.76
N HIS A 405 18.71 5.71 8.91
CA HIS A 405 19.66 5.01 8.04
C HIS A 405 19.26 5.05 6.57
N LEU A 406 17.96 4.90 6.27
CA LEU A 406 17.46 5.02 4.90
C LEU A 406 17.53 6.47 4.39
N VAL A 407 17.19 7.47 5.23
CA VAL A 407 17.30 8.90 4.90
C VAL A 407 18.74 9.26 4.55
N GLU A 408 19.72 8.80 5.33
CA GLU A 408 21.15 9.00 5.05
C GLU A 408 21.54 8.44 3.67
N ARG A 409 21.10 7.22 3.36
CA ARG A 409 21.38 6.58 2.06
C ARG A 409 20.72 7.27 0.87
N LEU A 410 19.59 7.94 1.09
CA LEU A 410 18.89 8.72 0.07
C LEU A 410 19.51 10.10 -0.18
N GLY A 411 20.61 10.45 0.52
CA GLY A 411 21.30 11.73 0.39
C GLY A 411 21.20 12.63 1.63
N GLY A 412 20.53 12.15 2.69
CA GLY A 412 20.43 12.82 3.99
C GLY A 412 19.53 14.06 4.00
N THR A 413 19.45 14.68 5.18
CA THR A 413 18.59 15.83 5.47
C THR A 413 18.90 17.04 4.59
N TRP A 414 20.16 17.25 4.24
CA TRP A 414 20.56 18.39 3.40
C TRP A 414 19.95 18.29 1.98
N ALA A 415 20.00 17.11 1.35
CA ALA A 415 19.40 16.89 0.04
C ALA A 415 17.87 17.05 0.09
N ALA A 416 17.24 16.51 1.13
CA ALA A 416 15.81 16.63 1.38
C ALA A 416 15.35 18.09 1.53
N GLN A 417 16.07 18.90 2.31
CA GLN A 417 15.77 20.32 2.51
C GLN A 417 15.99 21.13 1.22
N THR A 418 17.10 20.86 0.51
CA THR A 418 17.39 21.51 -0.78
C THR A 418 16.30 21.20 -1.80
N TRP A 419 15.88 19.94 -1.91
CA TRP A 419 14.78 19.51 -2.76
C TRP A 419 13.47 20.22 -2.39
N ALA A 420 13.13 20.29 -1.10
CA ALA A 420 11.90 20.93 -0.64
C ALA A 420 11.89 22.44 -0.94
N HIS A 421 13.05 23.10 -0.87
CA HIS A 421 13.20 24.49 -1.27
C HIS A 421 13.02 24.67 -2.78
N MET A 422 13.67 23.84 -3.61
CA MET A 422 13.56 23.90 -5.07
C MET A 422 12.14 23.58 -5.58
N TYR A 423 11.44 22.66 -4.90
CA TYR A 423 10.13 22.15 -5.31
C TYR A 423 9.03 22.44 -4.27
N GLY A 424 8.98 23.69 -3.79
CA GLY A 424 8.10 24.10 -2.70
C GLY A 424 6.62 23.72 -2.85
N THR A 425 6.04 23.80 -4.06
CA THR A 425 4.65 23.37 -4.31
C THR A 425 4.47 21.86 -4.10
N ARG A 426 5.43 21.04 -4.53
CA ARG A 426 5.39 19.58 -4.32
C ARG A 426 5.57 19.24 -2.84
N ALA A 427 6.49 19.92 -2.17
CA ALA A 427 6.69 19.77 -0.72
C ALA A 427 5.40 20.07 0.05
N LYS A 428 4.72 21.20 -0.23
CA LYS A 428 3.41 21.54 0.38
C LYS A 428 2.33 20.49 0.10
N ALA A 429 2.30 19.91 -1.10
CA ALA A 429 1.36 18.85 -1.43
C ALA A 429 1.65 17.55 -0.62
N ILE A 430 2.93 17.24 -0.40
CA ILE A 430 3.33 16.12 0.48
C ILE A 430 2.89 16.41 1.92
N ASP A 431 3.10 17.63 2.40
CA ASP A 431 2.72 18.03 3.75
C ASP A 431 1.23 17.85 3.99
N ALA A 432 0.40 18.29 3.04
CA ALA A 432 -1.03 18.09 3.08
C ALA A 432 -1.43 16.61 3.13
N ARG A 433 -0.73 15.74 2.38
CA ARG A 433 -0.99 14.28 2.36
C ARG A 433 -0.55 13.59 3.65
N GLN A 434 0.53 14.06 4.28
CA GLN A 434 1.04 13.50 5.54
C GLN A 434 0.33 14.06 6.76
N ALA A 435 -0.34 15.21 6.68
CA ALA A 435 -0.98 15.86 7.82
C ALA A 435 -1.99 14.98 8.59
N PRO A 436 -2.84 14.15 7.94
CA PRO A 436 -3.77 13.25 8.66
C PRO A 436 -3.08 12.15 9.48
N PHE A 437 -1.81 11.89 9.18
CA PHE A 437 -0.98 10.87 9.81
C PHE A 437 -0.12 11.42 10.94
N ARG A 438 -0.28 12.70 11.30
CA ARG A 438 0.53 13.33 12.33
C ARG A 438 -0.26 13.59 13.58
N CYS A 439 0.42 13.51 14.71
CA CYS A 439 -0.17 13.99 15.97
C CYS A 439 -0.52 15.48 15.83
N ALA A 440 -1.75 15.84 16.23
CA ALA A 440 -2.22 17.22 16.25
C ALA A 440 -1.34 18.03 17.22
N GLY A 441 -0.39 18.78 16.67
CA GLY A 441 0.60 19.53 17.46
C GLY A 441 1.80 20.07 16.68
N GLN A 442 2.00 19.67 15.42
CA GLN A 442 3.09 20.15 14.56
C GLN A 442 2.63 21.04 13.40
N ARG A 443 1.66 21.95 13.63
CA ARG A 443 1.31 22.98 12.64
C ARG A 443 2.06 24.27 12.92
#